data_AF-A0A9D5JVA2-F1
#
_entry.id   AF-A0A9D5JVA2-F1
#
_cell.length_a   1.000
_cell.length_b   1.000
_cell.length_c   1.000
_cell.angle_alpha   90.00
_cell.angle_beta   90.00
_cell.angle_gamma   90.00
#
_symmetry.space_group_name_H-M   'P 1'
#
loop_
_entity.id
_entity.type
_entity.pdbx_description
1 polymer ?
#
loop_
_entity_poly.entity_id
_entity_poly.type
_entity_poly.pdbx_seq_one_letter_code
_entity_poly.pdbx_strand_id
1 'polypeptide(L)'
;MPVKPRRCAELISEIENVTQLIERQHSLRNTAIQGLDLTGIPVDWTSIDLHGAVFLGCTFDSLEDECTIRRRGAYIFPKFNNLPYTPYRSTLYTWQELMHGYDPDHDQSLDYRIYQHMVCQGRSNPNIFEALAQRIHDHAIDDALHDFLQFDEEGMTQKRGVGFMGGHGVLRTSPYFRQVAHTARLLTREGFFVISGGGPGIMEAANFGAYMANYAPEDLEHALRMLAASPSYKHPHYMQQSLAVLDRYPQGCESLAVPTWFYGHEPSNLFASHIAKYFSNSIREDGLLAISLFGVVYAPGSAGTTQEIFMDATQNHYGSFGYYSPMVFLSRKHYLKDTLLFPLLQQLAWNRKYADLLFLTDSPEEVVAFIKTHPPVKLPSTPSK
;
A
#
# COMPACT_ATOMS: atom_id res chain seq x y z
N MET A 1 -18.05 -25.17 -28.16
CA MET A 1 -18.56 -24.24 -27.14
C MET A 1 -17.36 -23.67 -26.41
N PRO A 2 -17.20 -22.35 -26.30
CA PRO A 2 -16.11 -21.79 -25.52
C PRO A 2 -16.33 -22.18 -24.05
N VAL A 3 -15.35 -22.88 -23.48
CA VAL A 3 -15.32 -23.20 -22.05
C VAL A 3 -15.10 -21.86 -21.35
N LYS A 4 -16.17 -21.28 -20.79
CA LYS A 4 -16.02 -20.22 -19.78
C LYS A 4 -15.04 -20.77 -18.75
N PRO A 5 -13.99 -20.03 -18.34
CA PRO A 5 -13.20 -20.43 -17.19
C PRO A 5 -14.16 -20.59 -16.02
N ARG A 6 -14.46 -21.85 -15.66
CA ARG A 6 -15.15 -22.14 -14.42
C ARG A 6 -14.14 -21.82 -13.33
N ARG A 7 -14.50 -20.92 -12.42
CA ARG A 7 -13.81 -20.76 -11.13
C ARG A 7 -13.70 -22.17 -10.54
N CYS A 8 -12.49 -22.74 -10.50
CA CYS A 8 -12.28 -24.13 -10.05
C CYS A 8 -12.09 -24.25 -8.54
N ALA A 9 -12.32 -23.19 -7.77
CA ALA A 9 -12.25 -23.24 -6.30
C ALA A 9 -13.56 -22.72 -5.72
N GLU A 10 -14.15 -23.50 -4.80
CA GLU A 10 -15.06 -22.96 -3.79
C GLU A 10 -14.29 -21.83 -3.09
N LEU A 11 -14.81 -20.59 -3.14
CA LEU A 11 -14.19 -19.44 -2.50
C LEU A 11 -13.94 -19.77 -1.03
N ILE A 12 -12.68 -19.65 -0.58
CA ILE A 12 -12.37 -19.74 0.84
C ILE A 12 -12.90 -18.45 1.47
N SER A 13 -13.83 -18.55 2.42
CA SER A 13 -14.25 -17.37 3.19
C SER A 13 -13.29 -17.13 4.35
N GLU A 14 -13.04 -15.87 4.71
CA GLU A 14 -12.12 -15.52 5.79
C GLU A 14 -12.84 -15.21 7.10
N ILE A 15 -12.16 -15.49 8.21
CA ILE A 15 -12.57 -15.16 9.57
C ILE A 15 -11.42 -14.44 10.26
N GLU A 16 -11.69 -13.18 10.60
CA GLU A 16 -10.70 -12.25 11.16
C GLU A 16 -10.92 -11.94 12.64
N ASN A 17 -12.02 -12.44 13.22
CA ASN A 17 -12.28 -12.28 14.65
C ASN A 17 -13.05 -13.46 15.26
N VAL A 18 -12.96 -13.54 16.58
CA VAL A 18 -13.60 -14.58 17.40
C VAL A 18 -15.12 -14.56 17.26
N THR A 19 -15.74 -13.39 17.12
CA THR A 19 -17.20 -13.27 16.98
C THR A 19 -17.68 -13.97 15.72
N GLN A 20 -17.05 -13.72 14.57
CA GLN A 20 -17.33 -14.39 13.30
C GLN A 20 -17.12 -15.91 13.38
N LEU A 21 -16.08 -16.36 14.10
CA LEU A 21 -15.83 -17.78 14.35
C LEU A 21 -17.00 -18.42 15.11
N ILE A 22 -17.48 -17.77 16.17
CA ILE A 22 -18.58 -18.26 17.01
C ILE A 22 -19.90 -18.25 16.23
N GLU A 23 -20.16 -17.25 15.39
CA GLU A 23 -21.36 -17.17 14.55
C GLU A 23 -21.47 -18.29 13.52
N ARG A 24 -20.34 -18.85 13.06
CA ARG A 24 -20.30 -19.93 12.06
C ARG A 24 -20.70 -21.30 12.61
N GLN A 25 -20.89 -21.44 13.93
CA GLN A 25 -21.42 -22.53 14.78
C GLN A 25 -21.21 -24.00 14.37
N HIS A 26 -21.47 -24.39 13.11
CA HIS A 26 -21.52 -25.78 12.66
C HIS A 26 -20.59 -26.11 11.48
N SER A 27 -20.04 -25.11 10.76
CA SER A 27 -19.14 -25.39 9.64
C SER A 27 -18.12 -24.27 9.41
N LEU A 28 -16.85 -24.67 9.36
CA LEU A 28 -15.72 -23.88 8.89
C LEU A 28 -15.15 -24.47 7.59
N ARG A 29 -15.97 -25.21 6.84
CA ARG A 29 -15.56 -25.84 5.58
C ARG A 29 -15.02 -24.78 4.62
N ASN A 30 -13.84 -25.03 4.05
CA ASN A 30 -13.14 -24.10 3.16
C ASN A 30 -13.10 -22.68 3.72
N THR A 31 -12.72 -22.51 4.97
CA THR A 31 -12.60 -21.21 5.62
C THR A 31 -11.16 -20.97 6.06
N ALA A 32 -10.64 -19.77 5.85
CA ALA A 32 -9.34 -19.34 6.36
C ALA A 32 -9.54 -18.55 7.66
N ILE A 33 -8.79 -18.92 8.70
CA ILE A 33 -8.77 -18.25 9.99
C ILE A 33 -7.35 -17.74 10.19
N GLN A 34 -7.18 -16.42 10.35
CA GLN A 34 -5.87 -15.78 10.30
C GLN A 34 -5.54 -15.08 11.61
N GLY A 35 -4.39 -15.42 12.20
CA GLY A 35 -3.78 -14.70 13.33
C GLY A 35 -4.56 -14.71 14.65
N LEU A 36 -5.63 -15.50 14.77
CA LEU A 36 -6.49 -15.48 15.95
C LEU A 36 -5.90 -16.20 17.15
N ASP A 37 -6.08 -15.60 18.33
CA ASP A 37 -5.89 -16.30 19.59
C ASP A 37 -7.18 -17.04 19.98
N LEU A 38 -7.15 -18.37 19.87
CA LEU A 38 -8.29 -19.24 20.17
C LEU A 38 -8.20 -19.88 21.55
N THR A 39 -7.26 -19.43 22.38
CA THR A 39 -7.13 -19.89 23.77
C THR A 39 -8.31 -19.40 24.62
N GLY A 40 -8.83 -20.28 25.47
CA GLY A 40 -9.98 -20.00 26.34
C GLY A 40 -11.31 -19.84 25.61
N ILE A 41 -11.36 -20.08 24.29
CA ILE A 41 -12.61 -20.01 23.52
C ILE A 41 -13.27 -21.39 23.54
N PRO A 42 -14.51 -21.52 24.04
CA PRO A 42 -15.20 -22.80 24.14
C PRO A 42 -15.70 -23.25 22.76
N VAL A 43 -14.79 -23.79 21.93
CA VAL A 43 -15.09 -24.34 20.62
C VAL A 43 -14.99 -25.86 20.67
N ASP A 44 -16.09 -26.55 20.35
CA ASP A 44 -16.07 -28.00 20.19
C ASP A 44 -15.61 -28.37 18.77
N TRP A 45 -14.30 -28.53 18.61
CA TRP A 45 -13.68 -28.95 17.34
C TRP A 45 -14.15 -30.32 16.85
N THR A 46 -14.82 -31.11 17.70
CA THR A 46 -15.35 -32.43 17.34
C THR A 46 -16.75 -32.39 16.69
N SER A 47 -17.49 -31.29 16.81
CA SER A 47 -18.80 -31.14 16.18
C SER A 47 -18.80 -30.29 14.91
N ILE A 48 -17.77 -29.48 14.69
CA ILE A 48 -17.67 -28.56 13.54
C ILE A 48 -17.14 -29.28 12.29
N ASP A 49 -17.73 -29.03 11.12
CA ASP A 49 -17.13 -29.43 9.84
C ASP A 49 -15.90 -28.56 9.53
N LEU A 50 -14.71 -29.18 9.54
CA LEU A 50 -13.41 -28.53 9.36
C LEU A 50 -12.76 -28.89 8.02
N HIS A 51 -13.46 -29.59 7.13
CA HIS A 51 -12.86 -30.07 5.88
C HIS A 51 -12.39 -28.90 5.02
N GLY A 52 -11.09 -28.87 4.71
CA GLY A 52 -10.49 -27.80 3.90
C GLY A 52 -10.36 -26.46 4.62
N ALA A 53 -10.64 -26.40 5.94
CA ALA A 53 -10.35 -25.20 6.73
C ALA A 53 -8.83 -24.98 6.84
N VAL A 54 -8.41 -23.72 6.89
CA VAL A 54 -6.99 -23.33 7.00
C VAL A 54 -6.84 -22.39 8.19
N PHE A 55 -6.02 -22.77 9.16
CA PHE A 55 -5.65 -21.94 10.30
C PHE A 55 -4.24 -21.39 10.09
N LEU A 56 -4.11 -20.07 9.97
CA LEU A 56 -2.86 -19.37 9.69
C LEU A 56 -2.37 -18.66 10.94
N GLY A 57 -1.36 -19.22 11.63
CA GLY A 57 -0.75 -18.58 12.79
C GLY A 57 -1.65 -18.45 14.03
N CYS A 58 -2.72 -19.23 14.10
CA CYS A 58 -3.63 -19.24 15.24
C CYS A 58 -2.99 -19.92 16.47
N THR A 59 -3.43 -19.53 17.67
CA THR A 59 -3.08 -20.22 18.93
C THR A 59 -4.28 -20.99 19.48
N PHE A 60 -4.03 -22.16 20.07
CA PHE A 60 -5.04 -23.09 20.56
C PHE A 60 -4.79 -23.45 22.04
N ASP A 61 -5.82 -23.92 22.75
CA ASP A 61 -5.73 -24.31 24.16
C ASP A 61 -4.80 -25.51 24.40
N SER A 62 -4.75 -26.45 23.46
CA SER A 62 -3.96 -27.67 23.61
C SER A 62 -3.44 -28.23 22.29
N LEU A 63 -2.37 -29.03 22.37
CA LEU A 63 -1.89 -29.85 21.25
C LEU A 63 -2.93 -30.91 20.81
N GLU A 64 -3.86 -31.27 21.70
CA GLU A 64 -4.93 -32.21 21.39
C GLU A 64 -5.97 -31.58 20.46
N ASP A 65 -6.28 -30.28 20.65
CA ASP A 65 -7.11 -29.51 19.72
C ASP A 65 -6.47 -29.44 18.34
N GLU A 66 -5.18 -29.09 18.28
CA GLU A 66 -4.45 -29.06 17.00
C GLU A 66 -4.48 -30.42 16.28
N CYS A 67 -4.25 -31.52 17.02
CA CYS A 67 -4.33 -32.87 16.47
C CYS A 67 -5.73 -33.19 15.96
N THR A 68 -6.77 -32.81 16.70
CA THR A 68 -8.17 -33.04 16.35
C THR A 68 -8.55 -32.28 15.08
N ILE A 69 -8.21 -31.00 15.01
CA ILE A 69 -8.45 -30.14 13.84
C ILE A 69 -7.79 -30.73 12.60
N ARG A 70 -6.51 -31.12 12.68
CA ARG A 70 -5.79 -31.73 11.55
C ARG A 70 -6.38 -33.06 11.10
N ARG A 71 -6.73 -33.94 12.04
CA ARG A 71 -7.35 -35.25 11.73
C ARG A 71 -8.68 -35.09 11.00
N ARG A 72 -9.38 -33.98 11.20
CA ARG A 72 -10.66 -33.66 10.55
C ARG A 72 -10.52 -32.97 9.19
N GLY A 73 -9.30 -32.89 8.64
CA GLY A 73 -9.06 -32.41 7.28
C GLY A 73 -8.79 -30.91 7.17
N ALA A 74 -8.50 -30.22 8.27
CA ALA A 74 -8.01 -28.85 8.27
C ALA A 74 -6.48 -28.77 8.20
N TYR A 75 -6.00 -27.68 7.64
CA TYR A 75 -4.58 -27.32 7.63
C TYR A 75 -4.31 -26.32 8.75
N ILE A 76 -3.23 -26.54 9.51
CA ILE A 76 -2.74 -25.55 10.46
C ILE A 76 -1.33 -25.15 10.03
N PHE A 77 -1.09 -23.85 9.90
CA PHE A 77 0.22 -23.25 9.71
C PHE A 77 0.67 -22.65 11.05
N PRO A 78 1.87 -23.01 11.53
CA PRO A 78 2.30 -22.64 12.88
C PRO A 78 2.53 -21.13 13.00
N LYS A 79 2.32 -20.61 14.22
CA LYS A 79 2.71 -19.26 14.60
C LYS A 79 4.23 -19.15 14.68
N PHE A 80 4.78 -18.06 14.14
CA PHE A 80 6.18 -17.72 14.34
C PHE A 80 6.35 -17.01 15.69
N ASN A 81 7.33 -17.46 16.47
CA ASN A 81 7.66 -16.89 17.77
C ASN A 81 8.93 -16.03 17.68
N ASN A 82 9.08 -15.08 18.60
CA ASN A 82 10.28 -14.23 18.74
C ASN A 82 10.58 -13.33 17.53
N LEU A 83 9.55 -12.92 16.79
CA LEU A 83 9.66 -11.89 15.74
C LEU A 83 9.15 -10.56 16.29
N PRO A 84 9.75 -9.42 15.88
CA PRO A 84 9.24 -8.09 16.25
C PRO A 84 8.04 -7.66 15.39
N TYR A 85 7.60 -8.48 14.44
CA TYR A 85 6.46 -8.26 13.58
C TYR A 85 5.55 -9.49 13.58
N THR A 86 4.31 -9.33 13.12
CA THR A 86 3.31 -10.39 13.05
C THR A 86 3.18 -10.87 11.60
N PRO A 87 3.68 -12.07 11.23
CA PRO A 87 3.59 -12.54 9.85
C PRO A 87 2.17 -12.75 9.34
N TYR A 88 1.26 -13.23 10.18
CA TYR A 88 -0.13 -13.51 9.80
C TYR A 88 -1.07 -12.38 10.24
N ARG A 89 -0.68 -11.11 9.99
CA ARG A 89 -1.51 -9.95 10.36
C ARG A 89 -2.67 -9.79 9.39
N SER A 90 -3.86 -9.45 9.89
CA SER A 90 -5.07 -9.24 9.09
C SER A 90 -5.36 -7.78 8.74
N THR A 91 -4.51 -6.84 9.15
CA THR A 91 -4.74 -5.40 8.96
C THR A 91 -3.49 -4.71 8.48
N LEU A 92 -3.65 -3.60 7.76
CA LEU A 92 -2.54 -2.72 7.40
C LEU A 92 -1.95 -2.03 8.65
N TYR A 93 -0.69 -1.62 8.57
CA TYR A 93 -0.06 -0.85 9.65
C TYR A 93 -0.69 0.54 9.76
N THR A 94 -0.65 1.10 10.97
CA THR A 94 -0.86 2.55 11.18
C THR A 94 0.47 3.22 11.51
N TRP A 95 0.56 4.54 11.32
CA TRP A 95 1.78 5.26 11.72
C TRP A 95 1.97 5.20 13.24
N GLN A 96 0.89 5.17 14.03
CA GLN A 96 0.93 5.06 15.49
C GLN A 96 1.52 3.73 15.94
N GLU A 97 1.15 2.63 15.28
CA GLU A 97 1.71 1.30 15.52
C GLU A 97 3.22 1.29 15.22
N LEU A 98 3.60 1.76 14.02
CA LEU A 98 5.00 1.78 13.60
C LEU A 98 5.87 2.71 14.45
N MET A 99 5.33 3.84 14.91
CA MET A 99 6.00 4.79 15.79
C MET A 99 5.96 4.40 17.27
N HIS A 100 5.38 3.26 17.63
CA HIS A 100 5.31 2.84 19.02
C HIS A 100 6.72 2.64 19.61
N GLY A 101 7.04 3.38 20.67
CA GLY A 101 8.38 3.41 21.27
C GLY A 101 9.37 4.36 20.58
N TYR A 102 8.92 5.21 19.67
CA TYR A 102 9.78 6.22 19.05
C TYR A 102 10.34 7.20 20.10
N ASP A 103 11.65 7.40 20.03
CA ASP A 103 12.38 8.42 20.78
C ASP A 103 13.24 9.22 19.78
N PRO A 104 13.26 10.56 19.89
CA PRO A 104 13.91 11.40 18.89
C PRO A 104 15.43 11.38 18.94
N ASP A 105 16.02 11.01 20.08
CA ASP A 105 17.46 10.96 20.28
C ASP A 105 18.00 9.55 19.97
N HIS A 106 17.21 8.52 20.32
CA HIS A 106 17.54 7.11 20.10
C HIS A 106 16.32 6.35 19.60
N ASP A 107 16.13 6.30 18.28
CA ASP A 107 14.97 5.63 17.68
C ASP A 107 14.83 4.18 18.19
N GLN A 108 13.72 3.91 18.87
CA GLN A 108 13.30 2.58 19.37
C GLN A 108 11.90 2.22 18.87
N SER A 109 11.44 2.91 17.82
CA SER A 109 10.16 2.65 17.18
C SER A 109 10.03 1.19 16.77
N LEU A 110 8.79 0.68 16.73
CA LEU A 110 8.52 -0.65 16.19
C LEU A 110 9.09 -0.78 14.77
N ASP A 111 8.93 0.25 13.96
CA ASP A 111 9.45 0.30 12.59
C ASP A 111 10.97 0.07 12.53
N TYR A 112 11.71 0.81 13.36
CA TYR A 112 13.16 0.68 13.44
C TYR A 112 13.59 -0.69 13.98
N ARG A 113 12.89 -1.23 15.00
CA ARG A 113 13.18 -2.56 15.54
C ARG A 113 12.97 -3.67 14.52
N ILE A 114 11.91 -3.60 13.71
CA ILE A 114 11.68 -4.55 12.60
C ILE A 114 12.81 -4.45 11.56
N TYR A 115 13.18 -3.23 11.19
CA TYR A 115 14.31 -3.00 10.28
C TYR A 115 15.61 -3.59 10.83
N GLN A 116 15.95 -3.31 12.09
CA GLN A 116 17.15 -3.84 12.75
C GLN A 116 17.15 -5.37 12.76
N HIS A 117 16.02 -6.00 13.09
CA HIS A 117 15.87 -7.45 13.03
C HIS A 117 16.14 -8.00 11.62
N MET A 118 15.53 -7.42 10.59
CA MET A 118 15.76 -7.81 9.20
C MET A 118 17.25 -7.72 8.82
N VAL A 119 17.92 -6.65 9.24
CA VAL A 119 19.37 -6.46 9.01
C VAL A 119 20.18 -7.53 9.74
N CYS A 120 19.90 -7.76 11.03
CA CYS A 120 20.58 -8.77 11.85
C CYS A 120 20.37 -10.20 11.33
N GLN A 121 19.23 -10.48 10.69
CA GLN A 121 18.94 -11.78 10.10
C GLN A 121 19.53 -11.98 8.70
N GLY A 122 20.31 -11.04 8.16
CA GLY A 122 21.04 -11.22 6.89
C GLY A 122 20.49 -10.42 5.70
N ARG A 123 19.48 -9.57 5.90
CA ARG A 123 18.90 -8.65 4.91
C ARG A 123 18.51 -9.35 3.60
N SER A 124 19.42 -9.43 2.63
CA SER A 124 19.20 -10.04 1.31
C SER A 124 19.35 -11.56 1.30
N ASN A 125 19.93 -12.15 2.35
CA ASN A 125 20.11 -13.60 2.46
C ASN A 125 19.73 -14.11 3.86
N PRO A 126 18.47 -13.97 4.27
CA PRO A 126 18.01 -14.48 5.54
C PRO A 126 18.00 -16.00 5.59
N ASN A 127 18.05 -16.56 6.81
CA ASN A 127 17.84 -17.99 6.98
C ASN A 127 16.43 -18.40 6.52
N ILE A 128 16.23 -19.69 6.26
CA ILE A 128 14.97 -20.23 5.70
C ILE A 128 13.72 -19.83 6.52
N PHE A 129 13.82 -19.79 7.86
CA PHE A 129 12.68 -19.46 8.72
C PHE A 129 12.32 -17.99 8.62
N GLU A 130 13.32 -17.11 8.67
CA GLU A 130 13.10 -15.67 8.52
C GLU A 130 12.61 -15.34 7.09
N ALA A 131 13.20 -15.96 6.06
CA ALA A 131 12.77 -15.79 4.68
C ALA A 131 11.28 -16.15 4.51
N LEU A 132 10.86 -17.28 5.10
CA LEU A 132 9.48 -17.72 5.07
C LEU A 132 8.55 -16.77 5.85
N ALA A 133 8.96 -16.33 7.05
CA ALA A 133 8.19 -15.40 7.86
C ALA A 133 7.97 -14.06 7.14
N GLN A 134 8.99 -13.52 6.48
CA GLN A 134 8.87 -12.29 5.68
C GLN A 134 7.94 -12.46 4.48
N ARG A 135 7.96 -13.62 3.80
CA ARG A 135 7.05 -13.88 2.67
C ARG A 135 5.61 -14.05 3.12
N ILE A 136 5.39 -14.71 4.26
CA ILE A 136 4.06 -14.82 4.87
C ILE A 136 3.56 -13.43 5.28
N HIS A 137 4.42 -12.61 5.88
CA HIS A 137 4.11 -11.21 6.17
C HIS A 137 3.72 -10.42 4.92
N ASP A 138 4.55 -10.46 3.87
CA ASP A 138 4.26 -9.74 2.62
C ASP A 138 2.93 -10.19 2.02
N HIS A 139 2.63 -11.51 2.04
CA HIS A 139 1.35 -12.05 1.61
C HIS A 139 0.17 -11.55 2.46
N ALA A 140 0.33 -11.51 3.78
CA ALA A 140 -0.72 -11.02 4.67
C ALA A 140 -0.98 -9.51 4.51
N ILE A 141 0.05 -8.74 4.12
CA ILE A 141 -0.13 -7.34 3.71
C ILE A 141 -0.89 -7.24 2.39
N ASP A 142 -0.61 -8.08 1.39
CA ASP A 142 -1.38 -8.12 0.15
C ASP A 142 -2.86 -8.42 0.43
N ASP A 143 -3.13 -9.39 1.29
CA ASP A 143 -4.47 -9.81 1.72
C ASP A 143 -5.24 -8.63 2.35
N ALA A 144 -4.68 -8.04 3.42
CA ALA A 144 -5.25 -6.89 4.10
C ALA A 144 -5.40 -5.66 3.18
N LEU A 145 -4.52 -5.51 2.18
CA LEU A 145 -4.61 -4.45 1.18
C LEU A 145 -5.78 -4.70 0.21
N HIS A 146 -6.02 -5.94 -0.20
CA HIS A 146 -7.16 -6.28 -1.05
C HIS A 146 -8.49 -5.99 -0.34
N ASP A 147 -8.62 -6.37 0.92
CA ASP A 147 -9.82 -6.09 1.71
C ASP A 147 -10.02 -4.59 1.92
N PHE A 148 -8.94 -3.87 2.21
CA PHE A 148 -8.99 -2.43 2.44
C PHE A 148 -9.40 -1.65 1.18
N LEU A 149 -8.92 -2.05 -0.01
CA LEU A 149 -9.25 -1.41 -1.27
C LEU A 149 -10.57 -1.91 -1.88
N GLN A 150 -11.07 -3.05 -1.39
CA GLN A 150 -12.30 -3.72 -1.83
C GLN A 150 -12.30 -3.97 -3.35
N PHE A 151 -11.47 -4.92 -3.79
CA PHE A 151 -11.42 -5.34 -5.19
C PHE A 151 -12.70 -6.06 -5.61
N ASP A 152 -13.18 -5.77 -6.82
CA ASP A 152 -14.24 -6.52 -7.47
C ASP A 152 -13.70 -7.73 -8.25
N GLU A 153 -14.61 -8.52 -8.83
CA GLU A 153 -14.24 -9.72 -9.59
C GLU A 153 -13.41 -9.44 -10.85
N GLU A 154 -13.38 -8.20 -11.31
CA GLU A 154 -12.66 -7.75 -12.49
C GLU A 154 -11.33 -7.06 -12.14
N GLY A 155 -10.98 -7.03 -10.85
CA GLY A 155 -9.75 -6.42 -10.33
C GLY A 155 -9.81 -4.91 -10.17
N MET A 156 -11.00 -4.28 -10.25
CA MET A 156 -11.16 -2.85 -9.97
C MET A 156 -11.37 -2.62 -8.47
N THR A 157 -10.82 -1.53 -7.94
CA THR A 157 -10.96 -1.16 -6.53
C THR A 157 -12.17 -0.26 -6.31
N GLN A 158 -12.88 -0.44 -5.19
CA GLN A 158 -13.93 0.49 -4.80
C GLN A 158 -13.36 1.88 -4.48
N LYS A 159 -12.21 1.92 -3.81
CA LYS A 159 -11.46 3.17 -3.60
C LYS A 159 -10.82 3.61 -4.91
N ARG A 160 -11.03 4.86 -5.33
CA ARG A 160 -10.53 5.39 -6.61
C ARG A 160 -9.06 5.80 -6.50
N GLY A 161 -8.17 4.81 -6.47
CA GLY A 161 -6.75 4.97 -6.19
C GLY A 161 -5.97 5.79 -7.22
N VAL A 162 -5.34 6.88 -6.79
CA VAL A 162 -4.38 7.68 -7.57
C VAL A 162 -3.01 7.62 -6.90
N GLY A 163 -2.03 7.06 -7.61
CA GLY A 163 -0.65 6.93 -7.16
C GLY A 163 0.14 8.22 -7.32
N PHE A 164 1.08 8.47 -6.40
CA PHE A 164 2.02 9.58 -6.48
C PHE A 164 3.46 9.08 -6.40
N MET A 165 4.23 9.43 -7.44
CA MET A 165 5.65 9.08 -7.56
C MET A 165 6.51 10.34 -7.62
N GLY A 166 7.73 10.25 -7.11
CA GLY A 166 8.71 11.30 -7.24
C GLY A 166 9.88 11.15 -6.29
N GLY A 167 10.78 12.15 -6.27
CA GLY A 167 12.00 12.06 -5.49
C GLY A 167 11.79 12.00 -3.98
N HIS A 168 12.31 10.96 -3.34
CA HIS A 168 12.38 10.84 -1.86
C HIS A 168 13.24 11.94 -1.22
N GLY A 169 14.23 12.46 -1.96
CA GLY A 169 15.14 13.52 -1.49
C GLY A 169 14.61 14.94 -1.67
N VAL A 170 13.36 15.11 -2.12
CA VAL A 170 12.76 16.45 -2.28
C VAL A 170 12.52 17.07 -0.90
N LEU A 171 12.98 18.31 -0.72
CA LEU A 171 12.82 19.03 0.55
C LEU A 171 11.37 19.48 0.76
N ARG A 172 10.91 19.56 2.01
CA ARG A 172 9.61 20.15 2.38
C ARG A 172 9.47 21.63 1.96
N THR A 173 10.59 22.32 1.77
CA THR A 173 10.65 23.71 1.25
C THR A 173 10.61 23.80 -0.27
N SER A 174 10.63 22.66 -0.97
CA SER A 174 10.62 22.61 -2.43
C SER A 174 9.27 23.07 -3.00
N PRO A 175 9.26 23.84 -4.10
CA PRO A 175 8.03 24.11 -4.85
C PRO A 175 7.31 22.83 -5.29
N TYR A 176 8.04 21.75 -5.59
CA TYR A 176 7.45 20.46 -5.97
C TYR A 176 6.74 19.77 -4.80
N PHE A 177 7.28 19.88 -3.58
CA PHE A 177 6.60 19.37 -2.38
C PHE A 177 5.25 20.06 -2.20
N ARG A 178 5.25 21.41 -2.25
CA ARG A 178 4.03 22.21 -2.17
C ARG A 178 3.05 21.85 -3.30
N GLN A 179 3.52 21.78 -4.55
CA GLN A 179 2.69 21.46 -5.70
C GLN A 179 2.00 20.10 -5.55
N VAL A 180 2.74 19.06 -5.13
CA VAL A 180 2.18 17.73 -4.89
C VAL A 180 1.18 17.73 -3.74
N ALA A 181 1.47 18.43 -2.64
CA ALA A 181 0.53 18.56 -1.53
C ALA A 181 -0.80 19.20 -1.97
N HIS A 182 -0.74 20.24 -2.81
CA HIS A 182 -1.95 20.85 -3.40
C HIS A 182 -2.69 19.88 -4.32
N THR A 183 -1.99 19.19 -5.22
CA THR A 183 -2.61 18.21 -6.14
C THR A 183 -3.32 17.09 -5.37
N ALA A 184 -2.64 16.48 -4.40
CA ALA A 184 -3.20 15.40 -3.59
C ALA A 184 -4.41 15.88 -2.76
N ARG A 185 -4.34 17.10 -2.21
CA ARG A 185 -5.46 17.72 -1.51
C ARG A 185 -6.68 17.85 -2.42
N LEU A 186 -6.51 18.39 -3.62
CA LEU A 186 -7.60 18.61 -4.57
C LEU A 186 -8.21 17.28 -5.04
N LEU A 187 -7.38 16.28 -5.37
CA LEU A 187 -7.87 14.95 -5.75
C LEU A 187 -8.68 14.29 -4.63
N THR A 188 -8.20 14.38 -3.39
CA THR A 188 -8.91 13.83 -2.23
C THR A 188 -10.29 14.48 -2.06
N ARG A 189 -10.39 15.79 -2.26
CA ARG A 189 -11.68 16.53 -2.22
C ARG A 189 -12.65 16.13 -3.34
N GLU A 190 -12.14 15.58 -4.43
CA GLU A 190 -12.93 15.05 -5.55
C GLU A 190 -13.25 13.56 -5.41
N GLY A 191 -12.97 12.97 -4.23
CA GLY A 191 -13.28 11.58 -3.91
C GLY A 191 -12.30 10.56 -4.48
N PHE A 192 -11.10 10.99 -4.89
CA PHE A 192 -10.00 10.07 -5.21
C PHE A 192 -9.25 9.67 -3.94
N PHE A 193 -8.74 8.44 -3.92
CA PHE A 193 -7.99 7.91 -2.81
C PHE A 193 -6.49 8.00 -3.11
N VAL A 194 -5.74 8.75 -2.30
CA VAL A 194 -4.31 9.00 -2.56
C VAL A 194 -3.47 7.84 -2.07
N ILE A 195 -2.57 7.38 -2.95
CA ILE A 195 -1.63 6.29 -2.71
C ILE A 195 -0.21 6.83 -2.96
N SER A 196 0.74 6.52 -2.08
CA SER A 196 2.14 6.91 -2.28
C SER A 196 3.09 5.79 -1.84
N GLY A 197 4.38 5.97 -2.13
CA GLY A 197 5.43 5.07 -1.67
C GLY A 197 5.78 5.15 -0.18
N GLY A 198 5.16 6.05 0.59
CA GLY A 198 5.24 6.08 2.06
C GLY A 198 6.51 6.68 2.67
N GLY A 199 7.52 7.05 1.89
CA GLY A 199 8.73 7.71 2.38
C GLY A 199 8.62 9.24 2.51
N PRO A 200 9.74 9.94 2.80
CA PRO A 200 9.88 11.40 2.71
C PRO A 200 9.71 11.97 1.29
N GLY A 201 9.82 13.30 1.21
CA GLY A 201 9.81 14.03 -0.06
C GLY A 201 8.46 14.01 -0.74
N ILE A 202 8.42 13.67 -2.03
CA ILE A 202 7.16 13.68 -2.80
C ILE A 202 6.12 12.71 -2.24
N MET A 203 6.57 11.55 -1.73
CA MET A 203 5.67 10.56 -1.13
C MET A 203 4.98 11.13 0.11
N GLU A 204 5.75 11.77 1.00
CA GLU A 204 5.22 12.50 2.15
C GLU A 204 4.28 13.63 1.71
N ALA A 205 4.67 14.43 0.71
CA ALA A 205 3.85 15.52 0.21
C ALA A 205 2.47 15.05 -0.25
N ALA A 206 2.39 13.88 -0.90
CA ALA A 206 1.14 13.30 -1.37
C ALA A 206 0.24 12.90 -0.19
N ASN A 207 0.74 12.10 0.75
CA ASN A 207 -0.06 11.71 1.93
C ASN A 207 -0.44 12.91 2.79
N PHE A 208 0.47 13.86 2.98
CA PHE A 208 0.22 15.11 3.70
C PHE A 208 -0.87 15.96 3.02
N GLY A 209 -0.79 16.13 1.70
CA GLY A 209 -1.81 16.85 0.94
C GLY A 209 -3.20 16.20 1.06
N ALA A 210 -3.25 14.87 0.95
CA ALA A 210 -4.47 14.10 1.15
C ALA A 210 -5.03 14.28 2.57
N TYR A 211 -4.18 14.13 3.60
CA TYR A 211 -4.53 14.33 5.00
C TYR A 211 -5.19 15.70 5.22
N MET A 212 -4.66 16.76 4.59
CA MET A 212 -5.14 18.13 4.74
C MET A 212 -6.41 18.48 3.93
N ALA A 213 -7.05 17.53 3.26
CA ALA A 213 -8.17 17.77 2.33
C ALA A 213 -9.43 18.37 2.98
N ASN A 214 -9.70 18.03 4.25
CA ASN A 214 -10.83 18.57 5.01
C ASN A 214 -10.58 19.97 5.61
N TYR A 215 -9.33 20.43 5.63
CA TYR A 215 -8.97 21.73 6.20
C TYR A 215 -9.03 22.84 5.16
N ALA A 216 -9.04 24.09 5.61
CA ALA A 216 -9.07 25.24 4.71
C ALA A 216 -7.75 25.35 3.90
N PRO A 217 -7.75 25.95 2.70
CA PRO A 217 -6.53 26.19 1.95
C PRO A 217 -5.45 26.93 2.75
N GLU A 218 -5.85 27.84 3.63
CA GLU A 218 -4.95 28.61 4.50
C GLU A 218 -4.28 27.74 5.56
N ASP A 219 -4.98 26.71 6.05
CA ASP A 219 -4.46 25.74 7.02
C ASP A 219 -3.40 24.84 6.37
N LEU A 220 -3.60 24.43 5.11
CA LEU A 220 -2.59 23.71 4.34
C LEU A 220 -1.29 24.54 4.25
N GLU A 221 -1.40 25.82 3.92
CA GLU A 221 -0.23 26.71 3.86
C GLU A 221 0.44 26.90 5.22
N HIS A 222 -0.35 26.93 6.29
CA HIS A 222 0.19 26.98 7.64
C HIS A 222 0.95 25.69 8.00
N ALA A 223 0.36 24.52 7.75
CA ALA A 223 0.99 23.24 8.00
C ALA A 223 2.27 23.06 7.16
N LEU A 224 2.30 23.50 5.90
CA LEU A 224 3.51 23.53 5.08
C LEU A 224 4.63 24.35 5.72
N ARG A 225 4.31 25.51 6.32
CA ARG A 225 5.30 26.33 7.05
C ARG A 225 5.82 25.63 8.31
N MET A 226 4.97 24.88 9.02
CA MET A 226 5.41 24.06 10.17
C MET A 226 6.42 23.00 9.71
N LEU A 227 6.07 22.24 8.66
CA LEU A 227 6.95 21.21 8.09
C LEU A 227 8.28 21.78 7.59
N ALA A 228 8.26 22.98 7.00
CA ALA A 228 9.45 23.67 6.50
C ALA A 228 10.50 23.97 7.58
N ALA A 229 10.17 23.90 8.87
CA ALA A 229 11.14 24.04 9.97
C ALA A 229 12.17 22.89 10.01
N SER A 230 11.82 21.71 9.49
CA SER A 230 12.75 20.60 9.28
C SER A 230 12.68 20.11 7.84
N PRO A 231 13.40 20.76 6.89
CA PRO A 231 13.21 20.55 5.46
C PRO A 231 13.51 19.15 4.90
N SER A 232 14.34 18.36 5.60
CA SER A 232 14.88 17.09 5.13
C SER A 232 14.73 16.05 6.21
N TYR A 233 14.47 14.79 5.85
CA TYR A 233 14.39 13.67 6.80
C TYR A 233 15.70 13.41 7.55
N LYS A 234 16.80 14.02 7.10
CA LYS A 234 18.11 14.00 7.75
C LYS A 234 18.29 15.12 8.79
N HIS A 235 17.36 16.07 8.87
CA HIS A 235 17.42 17.15 9.83
C HIS A 235 16.84 16.71 11.18
N PRO A 236 17.33 17.28 12.30
CA PRO A 236 16.71 17.09 13.60
C PRO A 236 15.24 17.46 13.58
N HIS A 237 14.49 16.82 14.47
CA HIS A 237 13.07 17.11 14.69
C HIS A 237 12.13 16.86 13.50
N TYR A 238 12.56 16.12 12.46
CA TYR A 238 11.75 15.90 11.26
C TYR A 238 10.38 15.28 11.58
N MET A 239 10.36 14.24 12.41
CA MET A 239 9.14 13.58 12.87
C MET A 239 8.34 14.43 13.84
N GLN A 240 9.01 15.16 14.73
CA GLN A 240 8.33 16.05 15.67
C GLN A 240 7.58 17.17 14.93
N GLN A 241 8.08 17.65 13.79
CA GLN A 241 7.33 18.60 12.96
C GLN A 241 6.08 17.97 12.36
N SER A 242 6.15 16.70 11.92
CA SER A 242 4.96 15.98 11.46
C SER A 242 3.94 15.77 12.58
N LEU A 243 4.41 15.34 13.76
CA LEU A 243 3.56 15.18 14.95
C LEU A 243 2.89 16.50 15.35
N ALA A 244 3.62 17.62 15.34
CA ALA A 244 3.06 18.93 15.64
C ALA A 244 1.93 19.33 14.67
N VAL A 245 2.04 18.95 13.39
CA VAL A 245 0.96 19.14 12.41
C VAL A 245 -0.23 18.25 12.75
N LEU A 246 -0.01 16.97 13.06
CA LEU A 246 -1.08 16.03 13.44
C LEU A 246 -1.81 16.48 14.71
N ASP A 247 -1.09 16.95 15.73
CA ASP A 247 -1.66 17.48 16.97
C ASP A 247 -2.52 18.73 16.71
N ARG A 248 -2.08 19.58 15.79
CA ARG A 248 -2.80 20.81 15.41
C ARG A 248 -4.04 20.52 14.57
N TYR A 249 -3.98 19.50 13.72
CA TYR A 249 -4.98 19.15 12.73
C TYR A 249 -5.42 17.68 12.85
N PRO A 250 -6.07 17.26 13.94
CA PRO A 250 -6.28 15.84 14.28
C PRO A 250 -7.23 15.05 13.35
N GLN A 251 -8.09 15.73 12.58
CA GLN A 251 -9.11 15.15 11.71
C GLN A 251 -8.69 15.14 10.21
N GLY A 252 -7.66 14.37 9.88
CA GLY A 252 -7.23 14.22 8.49
C GLY A 252 -8.07 13.23 7.67
N CYS A 253 -7.96 13.30 6.33
CA CYS A 253 -8.54 12.30 5.43
C CYS A 253 -7.68 11.04 5.32
N GLU A 254 -8.32 9.95 4.90
CA GLU A 254 -7.64 8.69 4.64
C GLU A 254 -6.73 8.76 3.40
N SER A 255 -5.59 8.08 3.48
CA SER A 255 -4.68 7.80 2.37
C SER A 255 -3.85 6.56 2.67
N LEU A 256 -3.23 5.98 1.63
CA LEU A 256 -2.39 4.80 1.72
C LEU A 256 -0.92 5.14 1.44
N ALA A 257 -0.04 4.54 2.23
CA ALA A 257 1.40 4.50 1.98
C ALA A 257 1.84 3.06 1.75
N VAL A 258 2.74 2.84 0.79
CA VAL A 258 3.29 1.52 0.46
C VAL A 258 4.84 1.51 0.58
N PRO A 259 5.39 1.66 1.80
CA PRO A 259 6.84 1.70 2.03
C PRO A 259 7.47 0.30 2.06
N THR A 260 8.80 0.26 2.21
CA THR A 260 9.54 -0.99 2.38
C THR A 260 10.69 -0.84 3.38
N TRP A 261 11.08 -1.93 4.04
CA TRP A 261 12.32 -2.00 4.83
C TRP A 261 13.57 -2.22 3.96
N PHE A 262 13.41 -2.47 2.66
CA PHE A 262 14.52 -2.81 1.76
C PHE A 262 15.54 -1.67 1.59
N TYR A 263 15.09 -0.41 1.47
CA TYR A 263 15.92 0.76 1.18
C TYR A 263 16.73 1.31 2.37
N GLY A 264 16.85 0.54 3.45
CA GLY A 264 17.46 1.00 4.69
C GLY A 264 16.42 1.63 5.62
N HIS A 265 16.89 2.36 6.62
CA HIS A 265 15.99 3.12 7.50
C HIS A 265 15.57 4.44 6.86
N GLU A 266 14.86 4.37 5.74
CA GLU A 266 14.05 5.48 5.24
C GLU A 266 12.76 5.49 6.05
N PRO A 267 12.47 6.58 6.79
CA PRO A 267 11.36 6.55 7.71
C PRO A 267 10.03 6.66 6.95
N SER A 268 9.02 5.95 7.43
CA SER A 268 7.66 6.11 6.92
C SER A 268 7.08 7.46 7.33
N ASN A 269 6.41 8.15 6.39
CA ASN A 269 5.74 9.40 6.71
C ASN A 269 4.52 9.17 7.62
N LEU A 270 4.18 10.18 8.42
CA LEU A 270 3.14 10.07 9.46
C LEU A 270 1.74 10.49 9.01
N PHE A 271 1.58 10.88 7.75
CA PHE A 271 0.31 11.43 7.24
C PHE A 271 -0.58 10.38 6.57
N ALA A 272 -0.04 9.20 6.28
CA ALA A 272 -0.83 8.07 5.81
C ALA A 272 -1.63 7.44 6.95
N SER A 273 -2.93 7.28 6.74
CA SER A 273 -3.81 6.58 7.68
C SER A 273 -3.57 5.07 7.69
N HIS A 274 -3.17 4.51 6.55
CA HIS A 274 -2.98 3.08 6.33
C HIS A 274 -1.63 2.86 5.64
N ILE A 275 -0.89 1.84 6.07
CA ILE A 275 0.48 1.58 5.62
C ILE A 275 0.63 0.10 5.26
N ALA A 276 0.82 -0.18 3.97
CA ALA A 276 1.18 -1.49 3.44
C ALA A 276 2.71 -1.58 3.33
N LYS A 277 3.39 -1.90 4.44
CA LYS A 277 4.85 -1.94 4.49
C LYS A 277 5.38 -3.34 4.17
N TYR A 278 6.26 -3.45 3.17
CA TYR A 278 6.77 -4.74 2.68
C TYR A 278 8.25 -4.98 3.00
N PHE A 279 8.62 -6.25 3.19
CA PHE A 279 10.02 -6.69 3.13
C PHE A 279 10.51 -6.78 1.68
N SER A 280 9.68 -7.30 0.77
CA SER A 280 10.02 -7.45 -0.64
C SER A 280 9.80 -6.16 -1.43
N ASN A 281 10.89 -5.57 -1.95
CA ASN A 281 10.79 -4.38 -2.80
C ASN A 281 10.10 -4.66 -4.14
N SER A 282 10.31 -5.86 -4.72
CA SER A 282 9.72 -6.18 -6.03
C SER A 282 8.20 -6.26 -5.98
N ILE A 283 7.65 -6.77 -4.86
CA ILE A 283 6.20 -6.80 -4.62
C ILE A 283 5.70 -5.36 -4.43
N ARG A 284 6.40 -4.58 -3.60
CA ARG A 284 6.06 -3.19 -3.31
C ARG A 284 6.00 -2.31 -4.56
N GLU A 285 7.01 -2.37 -5.43
CA GLU A 285 7.11 -1.47 -6.59
C GLU A 285 6.05 -1.77 -7.64
N ASP A 286 5.83 -3.05 -7.97
CA ASP A 286 4.82 -3.44 -8.94
C ASP A 286 3.41 -3.27 -8.37
N GLY A 287 3.21 -3.67 -7.11
CA GLY A 287 1.92 -3.61 -6.43
C GLY A 287 1.38 -2.19 -6.25
N LEU A 288 2.24 -1.22 -5.90
CA LEU A 288 1.82 0.18 -5.75
C LEU A 288 1.24 0.72 -7.08
N LEU A 289 1.87 0.40 -8.21
CA LEU A 289 1.36 0.77 -9.53
C LEU A 289 0.07 0.01 -9.87
N ALA A 290 0.02 -1.29 -9.58
CA ALA A 290 -1.12 -2.15 -9.83
C ALA A 290 -2.42 -1.65 -9.16
N ILE A 291 -2.32 -1.09 -7.95
CA ILE A 291 -3.47 -0.56 -7.20
C ILE A 291 -3.84 0.89 -7.56
N SER A 292 -3.01 1.58 -8.35
CA SER A 292 -3.19 2.99 -8.75
C SER A 292 -4.02 3.11 -10.04
N LEU A 293 -5.15 2.41 -10.11
CA LEU A 293 -5.93 2.22 -11.34
C LEU A 293 -6.53 3.51 -11.91
N PHE A 294 -6.85 4.51 -11.07
CA PHE A 294 -7.40 5.80 -11.53
C PHE A 294 -6.33 6.77 -12.02
N GLY A 295 -5.05 6.38 -11.94
CA GLY A 295 -3.94 7.06 -12.56
C GLY A 295 -2.75 7.22 -11.63
N VAL A 296 -1.63 7.61 -12.22
CA VAL A 296 -0.39 7.88 -11.48
C VAL A 296 0.09 9.30 -11.83
N VAL A 297 0.41 10.06 -10.79
CA VAL A 297 0.99 11.41 -10.88
C VAL A 297 2.49 11.33 -10.59
N TYR A 298 3.28 11.69 -11.60
CA TYR A 298 4.74 11.69 -11.56
C TYR A 298 5.25 13.12 -11.34
N ALA A 299 5.72 13.40 -10.12
CA ALA A 299 6.50 14.60 -9.84
C ALA A 299 7.99 14.35 -10.08
N PRO A 300 8.82 15.40 -10.24
CA PRO A 300 10.22 15.24 -10.57
C PRO A 300 10.96 14.33 -9.58
N GLY A 301 11.75 13.43 -10.15
CA GLY A 301 12.44 12.39 -9.40
C GLY A 301 13.74 11.95 -10.08
N SER A 302 14.33 10.87 -9.57
CA SER A 302 15.57 10.30 -10.07
C SER A 302 15.31 8.87 -10.58
N ALA A 303 16.31 7.98 -10.50
CA ALA A 303 16.27 6.63 -11.04
C ALA A 303 15.03 5.82 -10.63
N GLY A 304 14.62 5.85 -9.35
CA GLY A 304 13.43 5.13 -8.88
C GLY A 304 12.15 5.60 -9.57
N THR A 305 11.94 6.91 -9.67
CA THR A 305 10.78 7.48 -10.38
C THR A 305 10.83 7.16 -11.87
N THR A 306 12.01 7.20 -12.49
CA THR A 306 12.17 6.77 -13.89
C THR A 306 11.80 5.31 -14.09
N GLN A 307 12.20 4.43 -13.16
CA GLN A 307 11.82 3.02 -13.18
C GLN A 307 10.30 2.85 -13.08
N GLU A 308 9.66 3.52 -12.11
CA GLU A 308 8.21 3.47 -11.90
C GLU A 308 7.44 3.93 -13.15
N ILE A 309 7.89 5.01 -13.81
CA ILE A 309 7.31 5.51 -15.07
C ILE A 309 7.29 4.44 -16.15
N PHE A 310 8.40 3.72 -16.35
CA PHE A 310 8.48 2.70 -17.40
C PHE A 310 7.83 1.38 -17.01
N MET A 311 7.75 1.07 -15.72
CA MET A 311 6.94 -0.05 -15.22
C MET A 311 5.46 0.19 -15.53
N ASP A 312 4.92 1.35 -15.17
CA ASP A 312 3.53 1.72 -15.47
C ASP A 312 3.28 1.79 -16.98
N ALA A 313 4.16 2.42 -17.76
CA ALA A 313 4.03 2.43 -19.21
C ALA A 313 3.99 1.01 -19.82
N THR A 314 4.73 0.06 -19.22
CA THR A 314 4.71 -1.35 -19.63
C THR A 314 3.40 -2.03 -19.24
N GLN A 315 2.91 -1.80 -18.01
CA GLN A 315 1.61 -2.30 -17.55
C GLN A 315 0.49 -1.78 -18.45
N ASN A 316 0.50 -0.49 -18.78
CA ASN A 316 -0.41 0.16 -19.72
C ASN A 316 -0.24 -0.33 -21.17
N HIS A 317 0.96 -0.70 -21.60
CA HIS A 317 1.15 -1.26 -22.94
C HIS A 317 0.43 -2.60 -23.10
N TYR A 318 0.53 -3.47 -22.09
CA TYR A 318 -0.03 -4.81 -22.11
C TYR A 318 -1.44 -4.89 -21.52
N GLY A 319 -1.87 -3.87 -20.77
CA GLY A 319 -3.08 -3.92 -19.96
C GLY A 319 -3.02 -5.00 -18.89
N SER A 320 -1.86 -5.12 -18.21
CA SER A 320 -1.55 -6.24 -17.30
C SER A 320 -2.60 -6.46 -16.20
N PHE A 321 -3.25 -5.38 -15.76
CA PHE A 321 -4.30 -5.41 -14.74
C PHE A 321 -5.71 -5.23 -15.30
N GLY A 322 -5.92 -5.47 -16.60
CA GLY A 322 -7.24 -5.39 -17.23
C GLY A 322 -7.74 -3.97 -17.52
N TYR A 323 -6.98 -2.94 -17.13
CA TYR A 323 -7.29 -1.53 -17.37
C TYR A 323 -6.07 -0.78 -17.93
N TYR A 324 -6.33 0.27 -18.71
CA TYR A 324 -5.38 1.33 -19.00
C TYR A 324 -5.65 2.51 -18.06
N SER A 325 -4.60 3.05 -17.45
CA SER A 325 -4.67 4.07 -16.40
C SER A 325 -3.99 5.38 -16.85
N PRO A 326 -4.52 6.56 -16.44
CA PRO A 326 -3.88 7.85 -16.67
C PRO A 326 -2.44 7.94 -16.15
N MET A 327 -1.54 8.50 -16.96
CA MET A 327 -0.18 8.85 -16.54
C MET A 327 -0.01 10.37 -16.64
N VAL A 328 0.10 11.04 -15.49
CA VAL A 328 0.15 12.50 -15.42
C VAL A 328 1.51 12.96 -14.91
N PHE A 329 2.17 13.83 -15.67
CA PHE A 329 3.51 14.32 -15.39
C PHE A 329 3.45 15.77 -14.90
N LEU A 330 4.04 16.03 -13.73
CA LEU A 330 4.16 17.35 -13.12
C LEU A 330 5.55 17.93 -13.36
N SER A 331 5.63 19.12 -13.98
CA SER A 331 6.85 19.82 -14.42
C SER A 331 7.16 19.65 -15.91
N ARG A 332 6.68 20.59 -16.73
CA ARG A 332 7.05 20.71 -18.15
C ARG A 332 8.55 20.84 -18.33
N LYS A 333 9.22 21.60 -17.46
CA LYS A 333 10.67 21.75 -17.51
C LYS A 333 11.38 20.40 -17.36
N HIS A 334 11.04 19.65 -16.31
CA HIS A 334 11.71 18.39 -16.01
C HIS A 334 11.51 17.36 -17.12
N TYR A 335 10.27 17.20 -17.60
CA TYR A 335 9.93 16.11 -18.52
C TYR A 335 10.06 16.46 -20.01
N LEU A 336 10.12 17.75 -20.40
CA LEU A 336 10.36 18.17 -21.80
C LEU A 336 11.77 18.69 -22.07
N LYS A 337 12.52 19.11 -21.06
CA LYS A 337 13.84 19.74 -21.26
C LYS A 337 14.94 18.96 -20.55
N ASP A 338 14.75 18.68 -19.27
CA ASP A 338 15.84 18.13 -18.45
C ASP A 338 16.06 16.63 -18.72
N THR A 339 14.98 15.86 -18.94
CA THR A 339 15.07 14.39 -19.08
C THR A 339 14.57 13.84 -20.41
N LEU A 340 13.72 14.58 -21.14
CA LEU A 340 13.05 14.14 -22.37
C LEU A 340 12.22 12.84 -22.23
N LEU A 341 11.84 12.47 -21.00
CA LEU A 341 11.07 11.25 -20.75
C LEU A 341 9.66 11.32 -21.36
N PHE A 342 8.98 12.46 -21.26
CA PHE A 342 7.61 12.58 -21.78
C PHE A 342 7.54 12.46 -23.31
N PRO A 343 8.38 13.16 -24.12
CA PRO A 343 8.43 12.95 -25.56
C PRO A 343 8.73 11.50 -25.95
N LEU A 344 9.65 10.84 -25.24
CA LEU A 344 9.96 9.42 -25.46
C LEU A 344 8.73 8.53 -25.21
N LEU A 345 8.02 8.74 -24.10
CA LEU A 345 6.81 7.98 -23.80
C LEU A 345 5.71 8.20 -24.83
N GLN A 346 5.51 9.44 -25.28
CA GLN A 346 4.54 9.74 -26.34
C GLN A 346 4.88 8.96 -27.63
N GLN A 347 6.16 8.87 -27.97
CA GLN A 347 6.61 8.08 -29.12
C GLN A 347 6.35 6.58 -28.92
N LEU A 348 6.67 6.03 -27.74
CA LEU A 348 6.45 4.62 -27.41
C LEU A 348 4.97 4.24 -27.35
N ALA A 349 4.12 5.18 -26.92
CA ALA A 349 2.68 5.01 -26.85
C ALA A 349 2.00 5.19 -28.22
N TRP A 350 2.71 5.61 -29.26
CA TRP A 350 2.10 5.88 -30.57
C TRP A 350 1.28 4.69 -31.08
N ASN A 351 0.05 4.96 -31.54
CA ASN A 351 -0.96 3.96 -31.94
C ASN A 351 -1.40 2.98 -30.83
N ARG A 352 -1.16 3.29 -29.54
CA ARG A 352 -1.66 2.52 -28.40
C ARG A 352 -2.81 3.25 -27.73
N LYS A 353 -3.69 2.49 -27.08
CA LYS A 353 -4.88 3.04 -26.41
C LYS A 353 -4.55 3.96 -25.24
N TYR A 354 -3.46 3.69 -24.51
CA TYR A 354 -3.02 4.53 -23.40
C TYR A 354 -2.32 5.83 -23.85
N ALA A 355 -2.11 6.06 -25.15
CA ALA A 355 -1.53 7.32 -25.65
C ALA A 355 -2.39 8.53 -25.25
N ASP A 356 -3.71 8.37 -25.32
CA ASP A 356 -4.69 9.39 -24.93
C ASP A 356 -4.76 9.60 -23.40
N LEU A 357 -4.07 8.74 -22.64
CA LEU A 357 -4.02 8.78 -21.18
C LEU A 357 -2.71 9.42 -20.66
N LEU A 358 -1.85 9.93 -21.55
CA LEU A 358 -0.64 10.67 -21.19
C LEU A 358 -0.92 12.16 -21.08
N PHE A 359 -0.61 12.77 -19.93
CA PHE A 359 -0.81 14.21 -19.72
C PHE A 359 0.38 14.87 -19.04
N LEU A 360 0.70 16.09 -19.46
CA LEU A 360 1.80 16.87 -18.90
C LEU A 360 1.34 18.27 -18.55
N THR A 361 1.57 18.67 -17.30
CA THR A 361 1.16 19.98 -16.78
C THR A 361 2.10 20.50 -15.68
N ASP A 362 1.93 21.78 -15.36
CA ASP A 362 2.49 22.45 -14.18
C ASP A 362 1.38 22.86 -13.17
N SER A 363 0.11 22.60 -13.46
CA SER A 363 -1.04 23.01 -12.63
C SER A 363 -1.67 21.82 -11.90
N PRO A 364 -1.77 21.89 -10.55
CA PRO A 364 -2.57 20.93 -9.78
C PRO A 364 -4.01 20.79 -10.25
N GLU A 365 -4.65 21.89 -10.66
CA GLU A 365 -6.04 21.93 -11.11
C GLU A 365 -6.22 21.18 -12.43
N GLU A 366 -5.27 21.33 -13.37
CA GLU A 366 -5.27 20.58 -14.62
C GLU A 366 -5.08 19.08 -14.41
N VAL A 367 -4.27 18.65 -13.42
CA VAL A 367 -4.15 17.23 -13.06
C VAL A 367 -5.51 16.66 -12.65
N VAL A 368 -6.21 17.36 -11.75
CA VAL A 368 -7.52 16.94 -11.25
C VAL A 368 -8.54 16.87 -12.38
N ALA A 369 -8.58 17.89 -13.24
CA ALA A 369 -9.46 17.91 -14.40
C ALA A 369 -9.18 16.75 -15.36
N PHE A 370 -7.91 16.44 -15.61
CA PHE A 370 -7.51 15.35 -16.49
C PHE A 370 -7.94 13.99 -15.92
N ILE A 371 -7.59 13.68 -14.67
CA ILE A 371 -7.95 12.42 -14.01
C ILE A 371 -9.47 12.22 -13.94
N LYS A 372 -10.25 13.30 -13.72
CA LYS A 372 -11.72 13.22 -13.71
C LYS A 372 -12.31 12.88 -15.08
N THR A 373 -11.70 13.37 -16.15
CA THR A 373 -12.22 13.24 -17.53
C THR A 373 -11.68 12.00 -18.24
N HIS A 374 -10.61 11.39 -17.72
CA HIS A 374 -9.96 10.20 -18.27
C HIS A 374 -9.97 9.07 -17.21
N PRO A 375 -11.13 8.46 -16.91
CA PRO A 375 -11.19 7.32 -15.99
C PRO A 375 -10.44 6.10 -16.56
N PRO A 376 -10.14 5.08 -15.73
CA PRO A 376 -9.52 3.85 -16.20
C PRO A 376 -10.30 3.24 -17.38
N VAL A 377 -9.59 2.85 -18.44
CA VAL A 377 -10.19 2.27 -19.65
C VAL A 377 -10.02 0.76 -19.62
N LYS A 378 -11.13 0.04 -19.42
CA LYS A 378 -11.13 -1.42 -19.40
C LYS A 378 -10.67 -2.00 -20.74
N LEU A 379 -9.83 -3.03 -20.70
CA LEU A 379 -9.46 -3.76 -21.90
C LEU A 379 -10.70 -4.46 -22.50
N PRO A 380 -10.85 -4.48 -23.83
CA PRO A 380 -11.90 -5.29 -24.44
C PRO A 380 -11.65 -6.75 -24.07
N SER A 381 -12.69 -7.43 -23.57
CA SER A 381 -12.64 -8.85 -23.27
C SER A 381 -12.20 -9.60 -24.53
N THR A 382 -10.95 -10.05 -24.58
CA THR A 382 -10.52 -10.94 -25.65
C THR A 382 -11.30 -12.25 -25.49
N PRO A 383 -11.96 -12.76 -26.54
CA PRO A 383 -12.33 -14.17 -26.55
C PRO A 383 -11.03 -14.95 -26.32
N SER A 384 -11.04 -15.86 -25.34
CA SER A 384 -9.95 -16.78 -25.06
C SER A 384 -9.34 -17.29 -26.37
N LYS A 385 -8.06 -16.98 -26.63
CA LYS A 385 -7.33 -17.62 -27.72
C LYS A 385 -7.15 -19.11 -27.44
#